data_AF-A0ABD0T1S1-F1
#
_entry.id   AF-A0ABD0T1S1-F1
#
_cell.length_a   1.000
_cell.length_b   1.000
_cell.length_c   1.000
_cell.angle_alpha   90.00
_cell.angle_beta   90.00
_cell.angle_gamma   90.00
#
_symmetry.space_group_name_H-M   'P 1'
#
loop_
_entity.id
_entity.type
_entity.pdbx_description
1 polymer ?
#
loop_
_entity_poly.entity_id
_entity_poly.type
_entity_poly.pdbx_seq_one_letter_code
_entity_poly.pdbx_strand_id
1 'polypeptide(L)'
;MYKNYSFSYRGPRRQRLVCSRYFRGKCTAQLVTAEDGTVLILLRLTTVDGKTVFMFRGYTFSFLRPSIRILRCSRMFRGKCEVRLRILPNTLDVIQISHEHNHPPPNGIITPGGLYLRK
;
A
#
# COMPACT_ATOMS: atom_id res chain seq x y z
N MET A 1 -1.68 11.64 14.88
CA MET A 1 -1.95 10.27 15.36
C MET A 1 -2.70 9.51 14.27
N TYR A 2 -2.42 8.23 14.05
CA TYR A 2 -3.14 7.37 13.11
C TYR A 2 -3.55 6.08 13.81
N LYS A 3 -4.85 5.79 13.88
CA LYS A 3 -5.45 4.63 14.59
C LYS A 3 -4.90 4.43 16.02
N ASN A 4 -4.87 5.49 16.83
CA ASN A 4 -4.32 5.51 18.20
C ASN A 4 -2.79 5.27 18.33
N TYR A 5 -2.06 5.23 17.22
CA TYR A 5 -0.59 5.21 17.22
C TYR A 5 -0.03 6.58 16.86
N SER A 6 1.03 6.97 17.57
CA SER A 6 1.79 8.19 17.28
C SER A 6 2.92 7.86 16.32
N PHE A 7 2.96 8.57 15.20
CA PHE A 7 4.02 8.45 14.21
C PHE A 7 4.77 9.79 14.08
N SER A 8 6.04 9.71 13.72
CA SER A 8 6.93 10.86 13.59
C SER A 8 7.69 10.78 12.27
N TYR A 9 7.87 11.92 11.61
CA TYR A 9 8.57 11.97 10.34
C TYR A 9 10.02 11.52 10.48
N ARG A 10 10.50 10.80 9.48
CA ARG A 10 11.89 10.36 9.38
C ARG A 10 12.47 10.71 8.02
N GLY A 11 13.62 11.40 8.05
CA GLY A 11 14.40 11.75 6.88
C GLY A 11 13.99 13.07 6.21
N PRO A 12 14.83 13.58 5.30
CA PRO A 12 14.70 14.93 4.74
C PRO A 12 13.46 15.12 3.87
N ARG A 13 12.94 14.04 3.27
CA ARG A 13 11.79 14.11 2.36
C ARG A 13 10.41 14.04 3.03
N ARG A 14 10.31 13.91 4.37
CA ARG A 14 9.03 13.78 5.13
C ARG A 14 7.98 12.79 4.55
N GLN A 15 8.38 11.86 3.70
CA GLN A 15 7.50 10.85 3.08
C GLN A 15 7.37 9.58 3.93
N ARG A 16 8.18 9.44 4.99
CA ARG A 16 8.18 8.28 5.88
C ARG A 16 7.89 8.69 7.30
N LEU A 17 6.92 8.02 7.89
CA LEU A 17 6.47 8.16 9.27
C LEU A 17 6.87 6.90 10.02
N VAL A 18 7.64 7.00 11.10
CA VAL A 18 7.98 5.87 11.97
C VAL A 18 7.18 5.93 13.26
N CYS A 19 6.79 4.77 13.79
CA CYS A 19 6.10 4.70 15.08
C CYS A 19 6.94 5.31 16.21
N SER A 20 6.33 6.03 17.15
CA SER A 20 7.02 6.62 18.31
C SER A 20 7.69 5.57 19.22
N ARG A 21 7.20 4.33 19.21
CA ARG A 21 7.82 3.18 19.90
C ARG A 21 9.01 2.59 19.13
N TYR A 22 9.38 3.12 17.97
CA TYR A 22 10.53 2.68 17.20
C TYR A 22 11.81 2.74 18.05
N PHE A 23 12.04 3.85 18.76
CA PHE A 23 13.24 4.04 19.59
C PHE A 23 13.17 3.36 20.96
N ARG A 24 11.97 3.25 21.55
CA ARG A 24 11.79 2.69 22.90
C ARG A 24 11.50 1.18 22.94
N GLY A 25 11.10 0.57 21.81
CA GLY A 25 10.65 -0.82 21.78
C GLY A 25 10.89 -1.55 20.46
N LYS A 26 11.81 -1.08 19.61
CA LYS A 26 12.13 -1.66 18.29
C LYS A 26 10.91 -1.84 17.37
N CYS A 27 9.86 -1.02 17.53
CA CYS A 27 8.68 -1.11 16.67
C CYS A 27 9.03 -0.72 15.23
N THR A 28 8.98 -1.67 14.30
CA THR A 28 9.37 -1.46 12.89
C THR A 28 8.25 -0.90 12.02
N ALA A 29 7.13 -0.46 12.61
CA ALA A 29 6.01 0.07 11.87
C ALA A 29 6.35 1.42 11.22
N GLN A 30 6.10 1.52 9.91
CA GLN A 30 6.30 2.72 9.11
C GLN A 30 5.05 2.99 8.25
N LEU A 31 4.72 4.27 8.04
CA LEU A 31 3.71 4.71 7.09
C LEU A 31 4.38 5.54 5.99
N VAL A 32 3.82 5.49 4.79
CA VAL A 32 4.24 6.34 3.68
C VAL A 32 3.21 7.44 3.47
N THR A 33 3.66 8.68 3.38
CA THR A 33 2.84 9.85 3.05
C THR A 33 3.08 10.29 1.61
N ALA A 34 2.06 10.89 1.00
CA ALA A 34 2.22 11.70 -0.19
C ALA A 34 2.87 13.06 0.14
N GLU A 35 3.27 13.80 -0.88
CA GLU A 35 3.98 15.08 -0.74
C GLU A 35 3.12 16.18 -0.11
N ASP A 36 1.80 16.06 -0.27
CA ASP A 36 0.76 16.87 0.38
C ASP A 36 0.55 16.51 1.88
N GLY A 37 1.27 15.53 2.40
CA GLY A 37 1.15 15.05 3.78
C GLY A 37 0.05 14.02 3.99
N THR A 38 -0.67 13.60 2.94
CA THR A 38 -1.75 12.60 3.04
C THR A 38 -1.16 11.22 3.33
N VAL A 39 -1.64 10.55 4.37
CA VAL A 39 -1.25 9.16 4.68
C VAL A 39 -1.78 8.25 3.57
N LEU A 40 -0.91 7.50 2.94
CA LEU A 40 -1.29 6.58 1.88
C LEU A 40 -1.79 5.28 2.49
N ILE A 41 -3.07 4.99 2.29
CA ILE A 41 -3.72 3.82 2.85
C ILE A 41 -3.80 2.74 1.77
N LEU A 42 -3.50 1.50 2.17
CA LEU A 42 -3.79 0.33 1.36
C LEU A 42 -5.24 -0.10 1.61
N LEU A 43 -6.07 -0.02 0.59
CA LEU A 43 -7.45 -0.49 0.66
C LEU A 43 -7.52 -1.96 0.26
N ARG A 44 -8.16 -2.78 1.09
CA ARG A 44 -8.54 -4.15 0.73
C ARG A 44 -9.92 -4.08 0.06
N LEU A 45 -9.98 -4.47 -1.20
CA LEU A 45 -11.20 -4.49 -2.02
C LEU A 45 -11.51 -5.93 -2.43
N THR A 46 -12.78 -6.17 -2.72
CA THR A 46 -13.25 -7.45 -3.29
C THR A 46 -13.70 -7.18 -4.72
N THR A 47 -13.23 -7.97 -5.69
CA THR A 47 -13.76 -7.88 -7.06
C THR A 47 -15.14 -8.51 -7.11
N VAL A 48 -15.90 -8.20 -8.16
CA VAL A 48 -17.18 -8.89 -8.46
C VAL A 48 -17.03 -10.41 -8.49
N ASP A 49 -15.90 -10.92 -9.00
CA ASP A 49 -15.57 -12.35 -9.02
C ASP A 49 -15.22 -12.95 -7.64
N GLY A 50 -15.40 -12.21 -6.55
CA GLY A 50 -15.07 -12.65 -5.18
C GLY A 50 -13.58 -12.65 -4.83
N LYS A 51 -12.68 -12.20 -5.73
CA LYS A 51 -11.24 -12.18 -5.49
C LYS A 51 -10.85 -10.95 -4.66
N THR A 52 -9.96 -11.14 -3.68
CA THR A 52 -9.41 -10.01 -2.92
C THR A 52 -8.32 -9.30 -3.72
N VAL A 53 -8.42 -7.97 -3.83
CA VAL A 53 -7.44 -7.10 -4.48
C VAL A 53 -7.07 -5.96 -3.52
N PHE A 54 -5.83 -5.50 -3.59
CA PHE A 54 -5.37 -4.36 -2.78
C PHE A 54 -5.19 -3.14 -3.67
N MET A 55 -5.64 -1.98 -3.21
CA MET A 55 -5.53 -0.73 -3.96
C MET A 55 -4.70 0.29 -3.20
N PHE A 56 -3.73 0.88 -3.89
CA PHE A 56 -2.81 1.86 -3.34
C PHE A 56 -2.47 2.90 -4.41
N ARG A 57 -2.68 4.19 -4.10
CA ARG A 57 -2.45 5.31 -5.04
C ARG A 57 -3.12 5.11 -6.42
N GLY A 58 -4.32 4.54 -6.45
CA GLY A 58 -5.03 4.26 -7.71
C GLY A 58 -4.58 3.00 -8.45
N TYR A 59 -3.52 2.33 -8.00
CA TYR A 59 -3.02 1.09 -8.59
C TYR A 59 -3.51 -0.14 -7.84
N THR A 60 -3.70 -1.23 -8.56
CA THR A 60 -4.09 -2.52 -7.97
C THR A 60 -2.91 -3.45 -7.81
N PHE A 61 -2.93 -4.15 -6.68
CA PHE A 61 -1.89 -5.05 -6.25
C PHE A 61 -2.48 -6.37 -5.76
N SER A 62 -1.69 -7.43 -5.89
CA SER A 62 -2.00 -8.76 -5.40
C SER A 62 -0.80 -9.34 -4.67
N PHE A 63 -1.04 -10.28 -3.76
CA PHE A 63 0.06 -10.96 -3.08
C PHE A 63 0.94 -11.68 -4.09
N LEU A 64 2.25 -11.51 -3.94
CA LEU A 64 3.22 -12.28 -4.71
C LEU A 64 3.10 -13.77 -4.36
N ARG A 65 2.98 -14.06 -3.05
CA ARG A 65 2.66 -15.38 -2.48
C ARG A 65 1.88 -15.16 -1.17
N PRO A 66 0.97 -16.07 -0.77
CA PRO A 66 0.17 -15.92 0.45
C PRO A 66 1.01 -15.77 1.73
N SER A 67 2.17 -16.42 1.78
CA SER A 67 3.11 -16.37 2.91
C SER A 67 4.01 -15.15 2.92
N ILE A 68 4.11 -14.42 1.80
CA ILE A 68 5.03 -13.29 1.63
C ILE A 68 4.23 -12.00 1.75
N ARG A 69 4.66 -11.12 2.65
CA ARG A 69 4.06 -9.78 2.87
C ARG A 69 4.50 -8.76 1.84
N ILE A 70 4.57 -9.20 0.59
CA ILE A 70 4.94 -8.41 -0.57
C ILE A 70 3.79 -8.51 -1.57
N LEU A 71 3.23 -7.35 -1.88
CA LEU A 71 2.27 -7.19 -2.94
C LEU A 71 2.99 -6.77 -4.20
N ARG A 72 2.56 -7.28 -5.35
CA ARG A 72 3.05 -6.91 -6.68
C ARG A 72 1.96 -6.20 -7.46
N CYS A 73 2.34 -5.33 -8.37
CA CYS A 73 1.39 -4.69 -9.27
C CYS A 73 0.67 -5.73 -10.13
N SER A 74 -0.64 -5.55 -10.33
CA SER A 74 -1.47 -6.42 -11.18
C SER A 74 -1.02 -6.46 -12.65
N ARG A 75 -0.29 -5.43 -13.13
CA ARG A 75 0.29 -5.39 -14.49
C ARG A 75 1.69 -6.00 -14.57
N MET A 76 2.21 -6.62 -13.52
CA MET A 76 3.55 -7.23 -13.56
C MET A 76 3.72 -8.22 -14.73
N PHE A 77 2.75 -9.10 -14.98
CA PHE A 77 2.86 -10.09 -16.06
C PHE A 77 2.50 -9.55 -17.45
N ARG A 78 1.57 -8.59 -17.54
CA ARG A 78 1.07 -8.06 -18.82
C ARG A 78 1.82 -6.84 -19.32
N GLY A 79 2.44 -6.08 -18.43
CA GLY A 79 3.11 -4.81 -18.73
C GLY A 79 4.50 -4.69 -18.11
N LYS A 80 5.08 -5.80 -17.61
CA LYS A 80 6.42 -5.84 -16.99
C LYS A 80 6.61 -4.81 -15.86
N CYS A 81 5.53 -4.48 -15.16
CA CYS A 81 5.59 -3.54 -14.04
C CYS A 81 6.28 -4.19 -12.84
N GLU A 82 7.40 -3.63 -12.39
CA GLU A 82 8.22 -4.20 -11.31
C GLU A 82 7.88 -3.62 -9.93
N VAL A 83 6.81 -2.83 -9.81
CA VAL A 83 6.44 -2.22 -8.55
C VAL A 83 6.01 -3.28 -7.54
N ARG A 84 6.63 -3.21 -6.35
CA ARG A 84 6.30 -4.05 -5.20
C ARG A 84 6.03 -3.19 -3.97
N LEU A 85 5.02 -3.57 -3.21
CA LEU A 85 4.71 -2.98 -1.92
C LEU A 85 5.04 -3.98 -0.83
N ARG A 86 5.83 -3.58 0.15
CA ARG A 86 6.01 -4.36 1.37
C ARG A 86 5.02 -3.85 2.41
N ILE A 87 4.28 -4.77 3.03
CA ILE A 87 3.24 -4.44 4.00
C ILE A 87 3.55 -4.98 5.38
N LEU A 88 2.96 -4.34 6.39
CA LEU A 88 3.03 -4.78 7.78
C LEU A 88 2.17 -6.02 8.05
N PRO A 89 2.59 -6.88 8.99
CA PRO A 89 1.89 -8.10 9.31
C PRO A 89 0.42 -8.00 9.68
N ASN A 90 0.09 -6.98 10.48
CA ASN A 90 -1.17 -6.95 11.21
C ASN A 90 -2.09 -5.81 10.76
N THR A 91 -1.57 -4.82 10.04
CA THR A 91 -2.29 -3.57 9.77
C THR A 91 -2.53 -3.30 8.30
N LEU A 92 -1.99 -4.13 7.39
CA LEU A 92 -1.99 -3.89 5.93
C LEU A 92 -1.33 -2.57 5.53
N ASP A 93 -0.60 -1.92 6.44
CA ASP A 93 0.06 -0.65 6.17
C ASP A 93 1.27 -0.85 5.26
N VAL A 94 1.45 0.03 4.28
CA VAL A 94 2.59 0.01 3.36
C VAL A 94 3.80 0.60 4.06
N ILE A 95 4.86 -0.20 4.22
CA ILE A 95 6.14 0.23 4.79
C ILE A 95 7.16 0.63 3.73
N GLN A 96 7.01 0.11 2.52
CA GLN A 96 7.96 0.36 1.44
C GLN A 96 7.31 0.15 0.09
N ILE A 97 7.69 1.01 -0.85
CA ILE A 97 7.39 0.92 -2.27
C ILE A 97 8.73 0.75 -2.99
N SER A 98 8.83 -0.22 -3.89
CA SER A 98 9.98 -0.39 -4.77
C SER A 98 9.59 -0.06 -6.20
N HIS A 99 10.49 0.60 -6.94
CA HIS A 99 10.32 0.99 -8.34
C HIS A 99 9.15 1.97 -8.59
N GLU A 100 9.11 2.53 -9.79
CA GLU A 100 8.03 3.37 -10.28
C GLU A 100 7.14 2.58 -11.27
N HIS A 101 5.87 2.95 -11.35
CA HIS A 101 4.97 2.34 -12.31
C HIS A 101 5.34 2.79 -13.73
N ASN A 102 5.59 1.83 -14.62
CA ASN A 102 5.82 2.07 -16.04
C ASN A 102 4.51 2.19 -16.86
N HIS A 103 3.38 2.41 -16.19
CA HIS A 103 2.07 2.43 -16.83
C HIS A 103 1.10 3.32 -16.05
N PRO A 104 0.07 3.88 -16.70
CA PRO A 104 -0.96 4.65 -16.00
C PRO A 104 -1.83 3.75 -15.12
N PRO A 105 -2.49 4.31 -14.09
CA PRO A 105 -3.45 3.57 -13.26
C PRO A 105 -4.52 2.89 -14.11
N PRO A 106 -4.97 1.68 -13.73
CA PRO A 106 -6.11 1.06 -14.40
C PRO A 106 -7.40 1.87 -14.16
N ASN A 107 -8.23 1.99 -15.20
CA ASN A 107 -9.57 2.58 -15.09
C ASN A 107 -10.48 1.59 -14.33
N GLY A 108 -10.49 1.69 -13.00
CA GLY A 108 -11.35 0.90 -12.12
C GLY A 108 -12.29 1.79 -11.34
N ILE A 109 -13.54 1.37 -11.18
CA ILE A 109 -14.51 2.04 -10.32
C ILE A 109 -14.51 1.31 -8.97
N ILE A 110 -14.22 2.04 -7.90
CA ILE A 110 -14.44 1.57 -6.54
C ILE A 110 -15.86 1.99 -6.16
N THR A 111 -16.73 1.02 -5.87
CA THR A 111 -18.05 1.35 -5.33
C THR A 111 -17.96 1.69 -3.84
N PRO A 112 -18.92 2.43 -3.27
CA PRO A 112 -18.95 2.74 -1.84
C PRO A 112 -18.91 1.50 -0.93
N GLY A 113 -19.36 0.35 -1.43
CA GLY A 113 -19.32 -0.94 -0.72
C GLY A 113 -17.98 -1.66 -0.79
N GLY A 114 -16.92 -1.05 -1.34
CA GLY A 114 -15.59 -1.68 -1.44
C GLY A 114 -15.46 -2.72 -2.56
N LEU A 115 -16.38 -2.70 -3.54
CA LEU A 115 -16.24 -3.55 -4.73
C LEU A 115 -15.39 -2.85 -5.78
N TYR A 116 -14.45 -3.60 -6.36
CA TYR A 116 -13.62 -3.14 -7.48
C TYR A 116 -14.16 -3.67 -8.80
N LEU A 117 -14.64 -2.75 -9.65
CA LEU A 117 -15.08 -3.03 -11.02
C LEU A 117 -13.97 -2.65 -11.99
N ARG A 118 -13.35 -3.67 -12.60
CA ARG A 118 -12.41 -3.48 -13.71
C ARG A 118 -13.22 -3.35 -15.00
N LYS A 119 -13.17 -2.19 -15.66
CA LYS A 119 -13.69 -2.04 -17.02
C LYS A 119 -12.78 -2.74 -18.03
#